data_AF-A0A975TYI2-F1
#
_entry.id   AF-A0A975TYI2-F1
#
_cell.length_a   1.000
_cell.length_b   1.000
_cell.length_c   1.000
_cell.angle_alpha   90.00
_cell.angle_beta   90.00
_cell.angle_gamma   90.00
#
_symmetry.space_group_name_H-M   'P 1'
#
loop_
_entity.id
_entity.type
_entity.pdbx_description
1 polymer ?
#
loop_
_entity_poly.entity_id
_entity_poly.type
_entity_poly.pdbx_seq_one_letter_code
_entity_poly.pdbx_strand_id
1 'polypeptide(L)'
;MAGLALYAVAMAVALAGLAASFPHRVIGLCNVATILRLTLVSVLCAALVASHPPDWAMFWVALLAFALDGVDGWLARREGRASAFGARFDMEVDSLLALLLALLAWQSGSVGAYVIILGLPRYIFWAAQVPFPWLNGALPERFSRKVVCVVQIAALLLALLPPVAPLLASLCVGLAAVALVWSFWLDVRVLREARV
;
A
#
# COMPACT_ATOMS: atom_id res chain seq x y z
N MET A 1 -16.15 13.35 -7.15
CA MET A 1 -15.24 13.62 -8.28
C MET A 1 -13.82 13.10 -8.02
N ALA A 2 -13.22 13.34 -6.85
CA ALA A 2 -11.85 12.90 -6.55
C ALA A 2 -11.58 11.40 -6.75
N GLY A 3 -12.45 10.52 -6.22
CA GLY A 3 -12.29 9.07 -6.40
C GLY A 3 -12.32 8.63 -7.87
N LEU A 4 -13.22 9.20 -8.68
CA LEU A 4 -13.28 8.92 -10.11
C LEU A 4 -12.02 9.41 -10.84
N ALA A 5 -11.50 10.57 -10.46
CA ALA A 5 -10.25 11.10 -11.02
C ALA A 5 -9.06 10.21 -10.67
N LEU A 6 -8.93 9.78 -9.40
CA LEU A 6 -7.90 8.85 -8.98
C LEU A 6 -7.99 7.53 -9.76
N TYR A 7 -9.19 6.95 -9.84
CA TYR A 7 -9.42 5.72 -10.59
C TYR A 7 -9.03 5.87 -12.06
N ALA A 8 -9.49 6.94 -12.71
CA ALA A 8 -9.22 7.17 -14.13
C ALA A 8 -7.73 7.36 -14.41
N VAL A 9 -7.02 8.13 -13.58
CA VAL A 9 -5.57 8.34 -13.71
C VAL A 9 -4.81 7.04 -13.47
N ALA A 10 -5.10 6.34 -12.37
CA ALA A 10 -4.45 5.07 -12.05
C ALA A 10 -4.71 4.01 -13.12
N MET A 11 -5.94 3.93 -13.66
CA MET A 11 -6.28 3.03 -14.75
C MET A 11 -5.58 3.41 -16.06
N ALA A 12 -5.49 4.70 -16.39
CA ALA A 12 -4.76 5.15 -17.58
C ALA A 12 -3.27 4.78 -17.51
N VAL A 13 -2.64 4.95 -16.34
CA VAL A 13 -1.25 4.53 -16.09
C VAL A 13 -1.12 3.00 -16.18
N ALA A 14 -2.06 2.25 -15.59
CA ALA A 14 -2.07 0.78 -15.67
C ALA A 14 -2.22 0.29 -17.12
N LEU A 15 -3.11 0.88 -17.91
CA LEU A 15 -3.29 0.56 -19.33
C LEU A 15 -2.06 0.90 -20.16
N ALA A 16 -1.41 2.04 -19.91
CA ALA A 16 -0.15 2.39 -20.57
C ALA A 16 0.96 1.39 -20.22
N GLY A 17 1.06 0.98 -18.96
CA GLY A 17 2.02 -0.05 -18.53
C GLY A 17 1.72 -1.44 -19.10
N LEU A 18 0.43 -1.80 -19.25
CA LEU A 18 0.00 -3.02 -19.93
C LEU A 18 0.43 -3.01 -21.39
N ALA A 19 0.14 -1.93 -22.11
CA ALA A 19 0.48 -1.78 -23.52
C ALA A 19 1.99 -1.83 -23.76
N ALA A 20 2.81 -1.31 -22.83
CA ALA A 20 4.25 -1.25 -22.98
C ALA A 20 4.99 -2.55 -22.62
N SER A 21 4.46 -3.38 -21.71
CA SER A 21 5.28 -4.42 -21.06
C SER A 21 4.54 -5.69 -20.65
N PHE A 22 3.26 -5.87 -21.01
CA PHE A 22 2.51 -7.04 -20.59
C PHE A 22 2.82 -8.28 -21.46
N PRO A 23 3.36 -9.37 -20.88
CA PRO A 23 3.83 -10.51 -21.66
C PRO A 23 2.72 -11.52 -22.01
N HIS A 24 1.50 -11.37 -21.46
CA HIS A 24 0.42 -12.35 -21.62
C HIS A 24 -0.70 -11.80 -22.51
N ARG A 25 -1.32 -12.68 -23.31
CA ARG A 25 -2.43 -12.31 -24.20
C ARG A 25 -3.75 -12.00 -23.49
N VAL A 26 -3.87 -12.39 -22.21
CA VAL A 26 -5.10 -12.26 -21.41
C VAL A 26 -4.74 -11.81 -20.01
N ILE A 27 -5.53 -10.87 -19.47
CA ILE A 27 -5.42 -10.39 -18.10
C ILE A 27 -5.81 -11.55 -17.15
N GLY A 28 -4.89 -11.95 -16.27
CA GLY A 28 -5.15 -13.00 -15.27
C GLY A 28 -6.06 -12.54 -14.14
N LEU A 29 -6.60 -13.48 -13.35
CA LEU A 29 -7.52 -13.15 -12.26
C LEU A 29 -6.87 -12.26 -11.20
N CYS A 30 -5.55 -12.36 -11.00
CA CYS A 30 -4.79 -11.49 -10.12
C CYS A 30 -4.94 -10.00 -10.49
N ASN A 31 -4.74 -9.64 -11.76
CA ASN A 31 -4.87 -8.25 -12.20
C ASN A 31 -6.32 -7.74 -12.13
N VAL A 32 -7.31 -8.60 -12.35
CA VAL A 32 -8.74 -8.25 -12.18
C VAL A 32 -9.03 -7.89 -10.73
N ALA A 33 -8.51 -8.68 -9.79
CA ALA A 33 -8.70 -8.44 -8.38
C ALA A 33 -7.91 -7.20 -7.89
N THR A 34 -6.73 -6.92 -8.46
CA THR A 34 -6.04 -5.63 -8.24
C THR A 34 -6.83 -4.43 -8.78
N ILE A 35 -7.51 -4.57 -9.93
CA ILE A 35 -8.42 -3.51 -10.44
C ILE A 35 -9.60 -3.31 -9.50
N LEU A 36 -10.20 -4.39 -8.99
CA LEU A 36 -11.28 -4.31 -8.00
C LEU A 36 -10.80 -3.58 -6.73
N ARG A 37 -9.60 -3.88 -6.26
CA ARG A 37 -8.98 -3.16 -5.13
C ARG A 37 -8.79 -1.69 -5.45
N LEU A 38 -8.32 -1.35 -6.64
CA LEU A 38 -8.18 0.04 -7.07
C LEU A 38 -9.54 0.78 -7.04
N THR A 39 -10.65 0.11 -7.39
CA THR A 39 -12.00 0.67 -7.21
C THR A 39 -12.30 0.97 -5.75
N LEU A 40 -12.01 0.05 -4.83
CA LEU A 40 -12.22 0.26 -3.38
C LEU A 40 -11.33 1.40 -2.83
N VAL A 41 -10.05 1.43 -3.22
CA VAL A 41 -9.11 2.53 -2.90
C VAL A 41 -9.64 3.88 -3.39
N SER A 42 -10.26 3.91 -4.58
CA SER A 42 -10.87 5.12 -5.14
C SER A 42 -12.08 5.62 -4.35
N VAL A 43 -12.86 4.70 -3.76
CA VAL A 43 -13.94 5.05 -2.82
C VAL A 43 -13.37 5.68 -1.56
N LEU A 44 -12.31 5.12 -0.98
CA LEU A 44 -11.63 5.69 0.19
C LEU A 44 -11.07 7.09 -0.10
N CYS A 45 -10.52 7.32 -1.30
CA CYS A 45 -10.06 8.63 -1.73
C CYS A 45 -11.20 9.65 -1.81
N ALA A 46 -12.37 9.24 -2.32
CA ALA A 46 -13.53 10.11 -2.36
C ALA A 46 -13.98 10.51 -0.95
N ALA A 47 -13.98 9.56 -0.01
CA ALA A 47 -14.35 9.82 1.38
C ALA A 47 -13.35 10.76 2.09
N LEU A 48 -12.05 10.56 1.87
CA LEU A 48 -10.99 11.45 2.38
C LEU A 48 -11.19 12.90 1.92
N VAL A 49 -11.41 13.11 0.62
CA VAL A 49 -11.60 14.46 0.05
C VAL A 49 -12.92 15.09 0.51
N ALA A 50 -13.95 14.28 0.74
CA ALA A 50 -15.21 14.75 1.30
C ALA A 50 -15.12 15.07 2.80
N SER A 51 -13.98 14.82 3.45
CA SER A 51 -13.83 14.90 4.91
C SER A 51 -14.88 14.09 5.66
N HIS A 52 -15.27 12.94 5.09
CA HIS A 52 -16.24 12.06 5.72
C HIS A 52 -15.59 11.39 6.94
N PRO A 53 -16.19 11.47 8.13
CA PRO A 53 -15.62 10.85 9.32
C PRO A 53 -15.54 9.32 9.14
N PRO A 54 -14.56 8.63 9.76
CA PRO A 54 -14.51 7.19 9.69
C PRO A 54 -15.78 6.55 10.25
N ASP A 55 -16.37 5.68 9.46
CA ASP A 55 -17.54 4.88 9.83
C ASP A 55 -17.31 3.40 9.50
N TRP A 56 -18.26 2.56 9.90
CA TRP A 56 -18.18 1.13 9.64
C TRP A 56 -18.10 0.80 8.16
N ALA A 57 -18.74 1.57 7.28
CA ALA A 57 -18.71 1.34 5.85
C ALA A 57 -17.28 1.55 5.29
N MET A 58 -16.62 2.64 5.68
CA MET A 58 -15.24 2.92 5.33
C MET A 58 -14.29 1.84 5.85
N PHE A 59 -14.46 1.41 7.11
CA PHE A 59 -13.67 0.34 7.69
C PHE A 59 -13.80 -0.97 6.90
N TRP A 60 -15.03 -1.38 6.56
CA TRP A 60 -15.25 -2.60 5.77
C TRP A 60 -14.71 -2.51 4.35
N VAL A 61 -14.82 -1.34 3.71
CA VAL A 61 -14.20 -1.10 2.39
C VAL A 61 -12.69 -1.23 2.45
N ALA A 62 -12.06 -0.61 3.45
CA ALA A 62 -10.61 -0.70 3.67
C ALA A 62 -10.15 -2.13 3.99
N LEU A 63 -10.87 -2.83 4.86
CA LEU A 63 -10.58 -4.21 5.23
C LEU A 63 -10.74 -5.14 4.03
N LEU A 64 -11.77 -4.96 3.20
CA LEU A 64 -11.96 -5.73 1.98
C LEU A 64 -10.82 -5.47 0.98
N ALA A 65 -10.40 -4.21 0.80
CA ALA A 65 -9.30 -3.86 -0.09
C ALA A 65 -7.98 -4.52 0.36
N PHE A 66 -7.74 -4.58 1.67
CA PHE A 66 -6.59 -5.28 2.26
C PHE A 66 -6.70 -6.80 2.14
N ALA A 67 -7.88 -7.38 2.40
CA ALA A 67 -8.08 -8.83 2.31
C ALA A 67 -7.90 -9.36 0.88
N LEU A 68 -8.33 -8.59 -0.12
CA LEU A 68 -8.16 -8.93 -1.52
C LEU A 68 -6.68 -9.00 -1.94
N ASP A 69 -5.78 -8.22 -1.34
CA ASP A 69 -4.33 -8.27 -1.60
C ASP A 69 -3.75 -9.68 -1.43
N GLY A 70 -4.13 -10.34 -0.34
CA GLY A 70 -3.71 -11.72 -0.07
C GLY A 70 -4.28 -12.72 -1.09
N VAL A 71 -5.48 -12.46 -1.61
CA VAL A 71 -6.14 -13.30 -2.63
C VAL A 71 -5.43 -13.18 -3.97
N ASP A 72 -5.04 -11.97 -4.38
CA ASP A 72 -4.33 -11.69 -5.64
C ASP A 72 -3.02 -12.48 -5.70
N GLY A 73 -2.23 -12.43 -4.61
CA GLY A 73 -0.98 -13.16 -4.50
C GLY A 73 -1.17 -14.68 -4.51
N TRP A 74 -2.26 -15.19 -3.93
CA TRP A 74 -2.60 -16.60 -3.99
C TRP A 74 -3.02 -17.03 -5.40
N LEU A 75 -3.87 -16.24 -6.08
CA LEU A 75 -4.30 -16.47 -7.45
C LEU A 75 -3.12 -16.45 -8.42
N ALA A 76 -2.21 -15.49 -8.29
CA ALA A 76 -1.03 -15.38 -9.14
C ALA A 76 -0.14 -16.62 -9.06
N ARG A 77 0.05 -17.19 -7.85
CA ARG A 77 0.79 -18.45 -7.64
C ARG A 77 0.04 -19.66 -8.19
N ARG A 78 -1.29 -19.69 -8.04
CA ARG A 78 -2.13 -20.80 -8.49
C ARG A 78 -2.26 -20.88 -10.02
N GLU A 79 -2.39 -19.74 -10.69
CA GLU A 79 -2.55 -19.68 -12.15
C GLU A 79 -1.21 -19.75 -12.90
N GLY A 80 -0.08 -19.62 -12.21
CA GLY A 80 1.24 -19.53 -12.84
C GLY A 80 1.41 -18.28 -13.72
N ARG A 81 0.58 -17.25 -13.51
CA ARG A 81 0.52 -16.01 -14.31
C ARG A 81 1.17 -14.81 -13.61
N ALA A 82 2.21 -15.07 -12.83
CA ALA A 82 3.02 -13.99 -12.24
C ALA A 82 3.67 -13.18 -13.37
N SER A 83 3.56 -11.85 -13.31
CA SER A 83 4.17 -10.95 -14.29
C SER A 83 4.81 -9.76 -13.58
N ALA A 84 5.90 -9.23 -14.15
CA ALA A 84 6.58 -8.05 -13.61
C ALA A 84 5.65 -6.82 -13.60
N PHE A 85 4.77 -6.70 -14.60
CA PHE A 85 3.75 -5.66 -14.63
C PHE A 85 2.78 -5.81 -13.45
N GLY A 86 2.19 -7.00 -13.28
CA GLY A 86 1.20 -7.26 -12.22
C GLY A 86 1.79 -6.98 -10.84
N ALA A 87 3.03 -7.42 -10.58
CA ALA A 87 3.72 -7.15 -9.33
C ALA A 87 3.94 -5.65 -9.06
N ARG A 88 4.24 -4.85 -10.11
CA ARG A 88 4.36 -3.39 -9.98
C ARG A 88 3.01 -2.74 -9.73
N PHE A 89 1.99 -3.14 -10.49
CA PHE A 89 0.64 -2.58 -10.36
C PHE A 89 0.04 -2.84 -8.97
N ASP A 90 0.17 -4.08 -8.49
CA ASP A 90 -0.20 -4.50 -7.14
C ASP A 90 0.49 -3.66 -6.06
N MET A 91 1.82 -3.51 -6.17
CA MET A 91 2.61 -2.70 -5.24
C MET A 91 2.18 -1.21 -5.22
N GLU A 92 1.81 -0.63 -6.36
CA GLU A 92 1.32 0.76 -6.42
C GLU A 92 -0.06 0.90 -5.77
N VAL A 93 -0.98 -0.05 -6.00
CA VAL A 93 -2.32 -0.05 -5.37
C VAL A 93 -2.22 -0.24 -3.85
N ASP A 94 -1.34 -1.13 -3.38
CA ASP A 94 -1.08 -1.33 -1.95
C ASP A 94 -0.48 -0.07 -1.29
N SER A 95 0.48 0.57 -1.97
CA SER A 95 1.08 1.83 -1.50
C SER A 95 0.05 2.97 -1.43
N LEU A 96 -0.84 3.06 -2.42
CA LEU A 96 -1.95 4.02 -2.41
C LEU A 96 -2.94 3.73 -1.28
N LEU A 97 -3.27 2.46 -1.04
CA LEU A 97 -4.12 2.06 0.08
C LEU A 97 -3.49 2.51 1.42
N ALA A 98 -2.22 2.18 1.65
CA ALA A 98 -1.50 2.57 2.86
C ALA A 98 -1.52 4.10 3.07
N LEU A 99 -1.26 4.87 2.01
CA LEU A 99 -1.28 6.33 2.06
C LEU A 99 -2.66 6.89 2.40
N LEU A 100 -3.72 6.40 1.73
CA LEU A 100 -5.08 6.86 2.00
C LEU A 100 -5.52 6.50 3.41
N LEU A 101 -5.21 5.30 3.90
CA LEU A 101 -5.53 4.93 5.28
C LEU A 101 -4.79 5.80 6.29
N ALA A 102 -3.52 6.12 6.05
CA ALA A 102 -2.77 7.03 6.91
C ALA A 102 -3.35 8.44 6.93
N LEU A 103 -3.77 8.97 5.77
CA LEU A 103 -4.41 10.28 5.68
C LEU A 103 -5.80 10.30 6.34
N LEU A 104 -6.60 9.24 6.18
CA LEU A 104 -7.89 9.10 6.84
C LEU A 104 -7.74 9.01 8.37
N ALA A 105 -6.75 8.25 8.85
CA ALA A 105 -6.44 8.16 10.28
C ALA A 105 -5.97 9.50 10.87
N TRP A 106 -5.20 10.27 10.12
CA TRP A 106 -4.82 11.63 10.52
C TRP A 106 -6.01 12.58 10.53
N GLN A 107 -6.83 12.57 9.48
CA GLN A 107 -8.01 13.43 9.34
C GLN A 107 -9.06 13.15 10.42
N SER A 108 -9.18 11.91 10.88
CA SER A 108 -10.10 11.54 11.95
C SER A 108 -9.72 12.11 13.32
N GLY A 109 -8.49 12.59 13.48
CA GLY A 109 -7.96 13.09 14.76
C GLY A 109 -7.67 11.98 15.78
N SER A 110 -7.82 10.70 15.41
CA SER A 110 -7.55 9.55 16.28
C SER A 110 -6.06 9.39 16.61
N VAL A 111 -5.20 9.80 15.68
CA VAL A 111 -3.74 9.69 15.76
C VAL A 111 -3.10 10.98 15.22
N GLY A 112 -1.95 11.36 15.78
CA GLY A 112 -1.20 12.53 15.33
C GLY A 112 -0.63 12.37 13.91
N ALA A 113 -0.16 13.49 13.32
CA ALA A 113 0.33 13.54 11.94
C ALA A 113 1.48 12.56 11.61
N TYR A 114 2.17 12.02 12.62
CA TYR A 114 3.20 11.01 12.45
C TYR A 114 2.68 9.72 11.78
N VAL A 115 1.37 9.43 11.82
CA VAL A 115 0.76 8.29 11.12
C VAL A 115 1.05 8.28 9.62
N ILE A 116 1.25 9.46 9.02
CA ILE A 116 1.56 9.64 7.59
C ILE A 116 2.85 8.89 7.21
N ILE A 117 3.79 8.69 8.15
CA ILE A 117 5.02 7.94 7.89
C ILE A 117 4.75 6.51 7.41
N LEU A 118 3.62 5.91 7.82
CA LEU A 118 3.21 4.58 7.39
C LEU A 118 2.75 4.56 5.93
N GLY A 119 2.26 5.68 5.38
CA GLY A 119 1.79 5.79 4.00
C GLY A 119 2.86 6.19 2.99
N LEU A 120 3.99 6.72 3.45
CA LEU A 120 5.07 7.23 2.61
C LEU A 120 6.20 6.27 2.19
N PRO A 121 6.35 5.01 2.67
CA PRO A 121 7.59 4.26 2.46
C PRO A 121 7.98 4.04 0.99
N ARG A 122 6.99 3.71 0.14
CA ARG A 122 7.19 3.51 -1.30
C ARG A 122 7.74 4.77 -1.97
N TYR A 123 7.14 5.91 -1.68
CA TYR A 123 7.49 7.19 -2.29
C TYR A 123 8.85 7.69 -1.81
N ILE A 124 9.16 7.51 -0.52
CA ILE A 124 10.47 7.82 0.05
C ILE A 124 11.55 6.96 -0.62
N PHE A 125 11.33 5.65 -0.77
CA PHE A 125 12.29 4.76 -1.40
C PHE A 125 12.55 5.13 -2.86
N TRP A 126 11.49 5.39 -3.61
CA TRP A 126 11.59 5.83 -5.00
C TRP A 126 12.35 7.17 -5.13
N ALA A 127 12.03 8.15 -4.28
CA ALA A 127 12.74 9.43 -4.27
C ALA A 127 14.21 9.26 -3.87
N ALA A 128 14.52 8.37 -2.93
CA ALA A 128 15.89 8.11 -2.48
C ALA A 128 16.76 7.44 -3.57
N GLN A 129 16.16 6.67 -4.48
CA GLN A 129 16.88 6.04 -5.59
C GLN A 129 17.49 7.04 -6.58
N VAL A 130 17.00 8.29 -6.63
CA VAL A 130 17.51 9.34 -7.51
C VAL A 130 18.93 9.79 -7.13
N PRO A 131 19.19 10.28 -5.90
CA PRO A 131 20.54 10.63 -5.45
C PRO A 131 21.39 9.39 -5.10
N PHE A 132 20.78 8.24 -4.82
CA PHE A 132 21.47 7.02 -4.40
C PHE A 132 21.14 5.83 -5.32
N PRO A 133 21.71 5.76 -6.54
CA PRO A 133 21.38 4.71 -7.52
C PRO A 133 21.65 3.28 -7.05
N TRP A 134 22.54 3.09 -6.07
CA TRP A 134 22.82 1.79 -5.44
C TRP A 134 21.61 1.20 -4.70
N LEU A 135 20.58 2.01 -4.39
CA LEU A 135 19.31 1.55 -3.85
C LEU A 135 18.46 0.76 -4.87
N ASN A 136 18.82 0.76 -6.15
CA ASN A 136 18.16 -0.04 -7.19
C ASN A 136 18.61 -1.52 -7.19
N GLY A 137 19.51 -1.91 -6.28
CA GLY A 137 19.96 -3.29 -6.15
C GLY A 137 18.81 -4.26 -5.80
N ALA A 138 18.97 -5.53 -6.19
CA ALA A 138 18.02 -6.57 -5.86
C ALA A 138 18.06 -6.86 -4.35
N LEU A 139 16.94 -6.63 -3.67
CA LEU A 139 16.78 -6.96 -2.26
C LEU A 139 16.46 -8.46 -2.08
N PRO A 140 17.16 -9.19 -1.20
CA PRO A 140 16.84 -10.60 -0.94
C PRO A 140 15.43 -10.72 -0.36
N GLU A 141 14.71 -11.81 -0.63
CA GLU A 141 13.41 -12.05 -0.02
C GLU A 141 13.54 -12.18 1.50
N ARG A 142 12.81 -11.34 2.25
CA ARG A 142 12.82 -11.33 3.71
C ARG A 142 11.40 -11.40 4.24
N PHE A 143 11.09 -12.46 4.98
CA PHE A 143 9.79 -12.65 5.61
C PHE A 143 9.43 -11.49 6.56
N SER A 144 10.42 -10.92 7.25
CA SER A 144 10.23 -9.77 8.14
C SER A 144 9.60 -8.55 7.45
N ARG A 145 9.92 -8.27 6.18
CA ARG A 145 9.29 -7.15 5.44
C ARG A 145 7.80 -7.38 5.24
N LYS A 146 7.42 -8.61 4.91
CA LYS A 146 6.01 -8.99 4.73
C LYS A 146 5.24 -8.81 6.03
N VAL A 147 5.80 -9.27 7.16
CA VAL A 147 5.20 -9.09 8.49
C VAL A 147 5.04 -7.62 8.85
N VAL A 148 6.08 -6.80 8.63
CA VAL A 148 6.04 -5.35 8.92
C VAL A 148 4.98 -4.65 8.08
N CYS A 149 4.83 -4.99 6.79
CA CYS A 149 3.78 -4.43 5.94
C CYS A 149 2.38 -4.80 6.46
N VAL A 150 2.15 -6.06 6.82
CA VAL A 150 0.87 -6.50 7.38
C VAL A 150 0.56 -5.77 8.70
N VAL A 151 1.55 -5.65 9.59
CA VAL A 151 1.39 -4.92 10.86
C VAL A 151 1.10 -3.44 10.62
N GLN A 152 1.77 -2.83 9.63
CA GLN A 152 1.54 -1.45 9.23
C GLN A 152 0.09 -1.22 8.78
N ILE A 153 -0.41 -2.02 7.83
CA ILE A 153 -1.79 -1.87 7.34
C ILE A 153 -2.80 -2.21 8.45
N ALA A 154 -2.54 -3.22 9.27
CA ALA A 154 -3.40 -3.56 10.40
C ALA A 154 -3.49 -2.43 11.44
N ALA A 155 -2.38 -1.75 11.75
CA ALA A 155 -2.38 -0.58 12.63
C ALA A 155 -3.19 0.58 12.05
N LEU A 156 -3.10 0.80 10.73
CA LEU A 156 -3.90 1.81 10.04
C LEU A 156 -5.39 1.46 10.04
N LEU A 157 -5.76 0.21 9.77
CA LEU A 157 -7.14 -0.27 9.86
C LEU A 157 -7.71 -0.11 11.28
N LEU A 158 -6.92 -0.41 12.30
CA LEU A 158 -7.31 -0.20 13.70
C LEU A 158 -7.53 1.28 14.02
N ALA A 159 -6.72 2.18 13.46
CA ALA A 159 -6.91 3.63 13.61
C ALA A 159 -8.19 4.15 12.92
N LEU A 160 -8.72 3.43 11.92
CA LEU A 160 -9.99 3.72 11.26
C LEU A 160 -11.21 3.11 11.98
N LEU A 161 -11.01 2.25 12.99
CA LEU A 161 -12.10 1.51 13.63
C LEU A 161 -12.98 2.43 14.48
N PRO A 162 -14.31 2.48 14.25
CA PRO A 162 -15.23 3.28 15.06
C PRO A 162 -15.97 2.44 16.12
N PRO A 163 -15.91 2.76 17.44
CA PRO A 163 -14.98 3.66 18.12
C PRO A 163 -13.67 2.95 18.49
N VAL A 164 -12.53 3.63 18.33
CA VAL A 164 -11.23 3.21 18.84
C VAL A 164 -10.75 4.18 19.91
N ALA A 165 -10.14 3.65 20.98
CA ALA A 165 -9.51 4.48 22.00
C ALA A 165 -8.27 5.19 21.40
N PRO A 166 -8.16 6.53 21.46
CA PRO A 166 -7.05 7.27 20.83
C PRO A 166 -5.66 6.81 21.29
N LEU A 167 -5.53 6.43 22.57
CA LEU A 167 -4.29 5.89 23.12
C LEU A 167 -3.91 4.55 22.46
N LEU A 168 -4.87 3.65 22.28
CA LEU A 168 -4.62 2.36 21.63
C LEU A 168 -4.21 2.55 20.17
N ALA A 169 -4.95 3.38 19.42
CA ALA A 169 -4.63 3.70 18.03
C ALA A 169 -3.22 4.30 17.91
N SER A 170 -2.89 5.27 18.77
CA SER A 170 -1.58 5.91 18.78
C SER A 170 -0.44 4.94 19.12
N LEU A 171 -0.63 4.06 20.10
CA LEU A 171 0.39 3.05 20.46
C LEU A 171 0.61 2.05 19.32
N CYS A 172 -0.46 1.53 18.72
CA CYS A 172 -0.37 0.60 17.60
C CYS A 172 0.33 1.22 16.39
N VAL A 173 -0.05 2.44 16.00
CA VAL A 173 0.59 3.17 14.90
C VAL A 173 2.04 3.50 15.23
N GLY A 174 2.35 3.93 16.46
CA GLY A 174 3.72 4.23 16.90
C GLY A 174 4.64 3.00 16.82
N LEU A 175 4.17 1.85 17.31
CA LEU A 175 4.91 0.58 17.22
C LEU A 175 5.11 0.15 15.76
N ALA A 176 4.07 0.26 14.93
CA ALA A 176 4.19 -0.03 13.50
C ALA A 176 5.20 0.90 12.80
N ALA A 177 5.23 2.18 13.15
CA ALA A 177 6.19 3.15 12.60
C ALA A 177 7.63 2.80 12.98
N VAL A 178 7.88 2.42 14.23
CA VAL A 178 9.20 1.95 14.67
C VAL A 178 9.62 0.68 13.92
N ALA A 179 8.73 -0.30 13.79
CA ALA A 179 9.00 -1.54 13.07
C ALA A 179 9.29 -1.29 11.58
N LEU A 180 8.57 -0.35 10.97
CA LEU A 180 8.76 0.08 9.59
C LEU A 180 10.14 0.73 9.40
N VAL A 181 10.49 1.72 10.21
CA VAL A 181 11.79 2.40 10.16
C VAL A 181 12.92 1.40 10.35
N TRP A 182 12.78 0.47 11.31
CA TRP A 182 13.73 -0.63 11.51
C TRP A 182 13.88 -1.52 10.26
N SER A 183 12.77 -1.92 9.64
CA SER A 183 12.80 -2.73 8.42
C SER A 183 13.53 -2.01 7.28
N PHE A 184 13.23 -0.73 7.08
CA PHE A 184 13.86 0.13 6.09
C PHE A 184 15.36 0.27 6.32
N TRP A 185 15.76 0.51 7.58
CA TRP A 185 17.17 0.62 7.95
C TRP A 185 17.96 -0.64 7.57
N LEU A 186 17.40 -1.83 7.82
CA LEU A 186 18.05 -3.09 7.46
C LEU A 186 18.18 -3.25 5.95
N ASP A 187 17.16 -2.86 5.16
CA ASP A 187 17.23 -2.95 3.70
C ASP A 187 18.27 -2.01 3.10
N VAL A 188 18.36 -0.78 3.62
CA VAL A 188 19.39 0.19 3.25
C VAL A 188 20.80 -0.34 3.60
N ARG A 189 20.97 -0.98 4.76
CA ARG A 189 22.25 -1.59 5.15
C ARG A 189 22.66 -2.72 4.21
N VAL A 190 21.75 -3.63 3.90
CA VAL A 190 22.01 -4.75 2.97
C VAL A 190 22.43 -4.24 1.60
N LEU A 191 21.73 -3.23 1.07
CA LEU A 191 22.07 -2.63 -0.24
C LEU A 191 23.42 -1.90 -0.22
N ARG A 192 23.78 -1.31 0.93
CA ARG A 192 25.08 -0.66 1.10
C ARG A 192 26.21 -1.67 1.20
N GLU A 193 26.01 -2.77 1.91
CA GLU A 193 26.99 -3.86 2.05
C GLU A 193 27.22 -4.57 0.71
N ALA A 194 26.17 -4.75 -0.11
CA ALA A 194 26.28 -5.34 -1.45
C ALA A 194 27.01 -4.48 -2.50
N ARG A 195 27.28 -3.20 -2.17
CA ARG A 195 28.05 -2.28 -3.03
C ARG A 195 29.56 -2.40 -2.83
N VAL A 196 30.00 -2.91 -1.67
CA VAL A 196 31.41 -3.09 -1.30
C VAL A 196 31.90 -4.42 -1.83
#